data_AF-A0A2J1DY91-F1
#
_entry.id   AF-A0A2J1DY91-F1
#
_cell.length_a   1.000
_cell.length_b   1.000
_cell.length_c   1.000
_cell.angle_alpha   90.00
_cell.angle_beta   90.00
_cell.angle_gamma   90.00
#
_symmetry.space_group_name_H-M   'P 1'
#
loop_
_entity.id
_entity.type
_entity.pdbx_description
1 polymer ?
#
loop_
_entity_poly.entity_id
_entity_poly.type
_entity_poly.pdbx_seq_one_letter_code
_entity_poly.pdbx_strand_id
1 'polypeptide(L)'
;MGDIKSAFEIAMEKLKDIEEVTEDEKARWKYLPAGEKLATAYLKETVNLKTELEQYQGKAREYVGKGIENLLLSLIALPENEAATRIGSKAMEGIRSSIEARRYRAVRHNYS
;
A
#
# COMPACT_ATOMS: atom_id res chain seq x y z
N MET A 1 7.87 -53.31 12.64
CA MET A 1 7.67 -51.86 12.90
C MET A 1 7.47 -51.20 11.55
N GLY A 2 6.28 -50.66 11.34
CA GLY A 2 5.85 -50.10 10.06
C GLY A 2 4.43 -49.61 10.23
N ASP A 3 4.25 -48.63 11.11
CA ASP A 3 2.97 -48.01 11.39
C ASP A 3 2.56 -47.16 10.19
N ILE A 4 1.87 -47.79 9.23
CA ILE A 4 1.23 -47.12 8.11
C ILE A 4 0.05 -46.34 8.69
N LYS A 5 0.25 -45.04 8.91
CA LYS A 5 -0.82 -44.11 9.32
C LYS A 5 -1.96 -44.18 8.30
N SER A 6 -3.20 -44.24 8.81
CA SER A 6 -4.40 -44.32 7.97
C SER A 6 -4.57 -43.05 7.14
N ALA A 7 -5.14 -43.15 5.93
CA ALA A 7 -5.50 -41.98 5.11
C ALA A 7 -6.37 -40.97 5.88
N PHE A 8 -7.10 -41.44 6.89
CA PHE A 8 -7.88 -40.62 7.81
C PHE A 8 -7.03 -39.76 8.76
N GLU A 9 -5.90 -40.28 9.25
CA GLU A 9 -4.98 -39.52 10.11
C GLU A 9 -4.23 -38.45 9.31
N ILE A 10 -3.85 -38.74 8.07
CA ILE A 10 -3.25 -37.76 7.15
C ILE A 10 -4.26 -36.66 6.80
N ALA A 11 -5.53 -37.01 6.65
CA ALA A 11 -6.59 -36.03 6.42
C ALA A 11 -6.85 -35.15 7.65
N MET A 12 -6.81 -35.72 8.87
CA MET A 12 -6.93 -34.95 10.12
C MET A 12 -5.74 -34.03 10.38
N GLU A 13 -4.50 -34.47 10.11
CA GLU A 13 -3.31 -33.61 10.24
C GLU A 13 -3.39 -32.43 9.26
N LYS A 14 -3.80 -32.67 8.01
CA LYS A 14 -4.01 -31.59 7.02
C LYS A 14 -5.18 -30.65 7.36
N LEU A 15 -6.22 -31.15 8.02
CA LEU A 15 -7.35 -30.33 8.47
C LEU A 15 -6.96 -29.39 9.63
N LYS A 16 -6.08 -29.85 10.54
CA LYS A 16 -5.55 -29.01 11.63
C LYS A 16 -4.71 -27.83 11.13
N ASP A 17 -3.91 -28.03 10.08
CA ASP A 17 -3.16 -26.94 9.44
C ASP A 17 -4.05 -25.92 8.70
N ILE A 18 -5.28 -26.28 8.35
CA ILE A 18 -6.25 -25.40 7.67
C ILE A 18 -7.11 -24.62 8.69
N GLU A 19 -7.18 -25.08 9.95
CA GLU A 19 -8.10 -24.55 10.96
C GLU A 19 -7.58 -23.27 11.65
N GLU A 20 -6.27 -23.00 11.62
CA GLU A 20 -5.65 -21.81 12.23
C GLU A 20 -5.34 -20.68 11.24
N VAL A 21 -6.20 -20.45 10.23
CA VAL A 21 -6.22 -19.11 9.62
C VAL A 21 -6.80 -18.16 10.66
N THR A 22 -5.90 -17.55 11.44
CA THR A 22 -6.21 -16.64 12.54
C THR A 22 -7.14 -15.52 12.04
N GLU A 23 -7.99 -14.98 12.92
CA GLU A 23 -8.91 -13.90 12.55
C GLU A 23 -8.17 -12.69 11.94
N ASP A 24 -6.92 -12.47 12.33
CA ASP A 24 -6.00 -11.49 11.76
C ASP A 24 -5.61 -11.78 10.30
N GLU A 25 -5.36 -13.03 9.94
CA GLU A 25 -5.02 -13.42 8.56
C GLU A 25 -6.23 -13.32 7.63
N LYS A 26 -7.43 -13.72 8.11
CA LYS A 26 -8.69 -13.49 7.38
C LYS A 26 -8.96 -12.00 7.20
N ALA A 27 -8.71 -11.19 8.23
CA ALA A 27 -8.86 -9.73 8.15
C ALA A 27 -7.87 -9.15 7.13
N ARG A 28 -6.60 -9.58 7.14
CA ARG A 28 -5.60 -9.18 6.13
C ARG A 28 -6.09 -9.44 4.71
N TRP A 29 -6.50 -10.67 4.41
CA TRP A 29 -6.92 -11.05 3.05
C TRP A 29 -8.15 -10.30 2.57
N LYS A 30 -9.04 -9.88 3.49
CA LYS A 30 -10.22 -9.09 3.15
C LYS A 30 -9.91 -7.60 2.96
N TYR A 31 -9.12 -7.02 3.85
CA TYR A 31 -8.97 -5.57 3.95
C TYR A 31 -7.80 -5.00 3.13
N LEU A 32 -6.72 -5.78 2.89
CA LEU A 32 -5.65 -5.33 1.99
C LEU A 32 -6.17 -5.04 0.57
N PRO A 33 -6.86 -5.99 -0.11
CA PRO A 33 -7.37 -5.75 -1.47
C PRO A 33 -8.44 -4.65 -1.51
N ALA A 34 -9.18 -4.45 -0.40
CA ALA A 34 -10.12 -3.34 -0.29
C ALA A 34 -9.39 -1.99 -0.28
N GLY A 35 -8.25 -1.89 0.41
CA GLY A 35 -7.38 -0.72 0.39
C GLY A 35 -6.82 -0.43 -1.01
N GLU A 36 -6.35 -1.45 -1.74
CA GLU A 36 -5.85 -1.28 -3.11
C GLU A 36 -6.94 -0.77 -4.07
N LYS A 37 -8.17 -1.30 -3.94
CA LYS A 37 -9.33 -0.81 -4.72
C LYS A 37 -9.63 0.66 -4.41
N LEU A 38 -9.58 1.06 -3.14
CA LEU A 38 -9.78 2.46 -2.74
C LEU A 38 -8.69 3.38 -3.29
N ALA A 39 -7.43 2.96 -3.25
CA ALA A 39 -6.33 3.69 -3.86
C ALA A 39 -6.52 3.83 -5.38
N THR A 40 -6.99 2.79 -6.07
CA THR A 40 -7.33 2.87 -7.50
C THR A 40 -8.47 3.84 -7.79
N ALA A 41 -9.52 3.81 -6.97
CA ALA A 41 -10.66 4.72 -7.09
C ALA A 41 -10.24 6.18 -6.83
N TYR A 42 -9.33 6.39 -5.89
CA TYR A 42 -8.75 7.70 -5.60
C TYR A 42 -7.93 8.24 -6.78
N LEU A 43 -7.14 7.40 -7.43
CA LEU A 43 -6.37 7.77 -8.63
C LEU A 43 -7.27 8.14 -9.82
N LYS A 44 -8.50 7.62 -9.86
CA LYS A 44 -9.53 7.99 -10.84
C LYS A 44 -10.34 9.22 -10.42
N GLU A 45 -9.95 9.90 -9.33
CA GLU A 45 -10.64 11.06 -8.75
C GLU A 45 -12.09 10.78 -8.34
N THR A 46 -12.46 9.50 -8.12
CA THR A 46 -13.85 9.10 -7.83
C THR A 46 -14.18 9.06 -6.34
N VAL A 47 -13.17 9.08 -5.46
CA VAL A 47 -13.36 8.97 -4.00
C VAL A 47 -12.35 9.81 -3.24
N ASN A 48 -12.72 10.21 -2.01
CA ASN A 48 -11.81 10.84 -1.06
C ASN A 48 -11.32 9.80 -0.05
N LEU A 49 -10.01 9.50 -0.04
CA LEU A 49 -9.42 8.48 0.84
C LEU A 49 -9.65 8.76 2.33
N LYS A 50 -9.70 10.04 2.74
CA LYS A 50 -9.86 10.41 4.14
C LYS A 50 -11.25 10.03 4.66
N THR A 51 -12.28 10.33 3.88
CA THR A 51 -13.68 9.98 4.18
C THR A 51 -13.87 8.46 4.19
N GLU A 52 -13.25 7.76 3.24
CA GLU A 52 -13.44 6.31 3.12
C GLU A 52 -12.69 5.52 4.18
N LEU A 53 -11.55 6.04 4.67
CA LEU A 53 -10.84 5.45 5.81
C LEU A 53 -11.57 5.63 7.15
N GLU A 54 -12.44 6.64 7.28
CA GLU A 54 -13.25 6.86 8.50
C GLU A 54 -14.35 5.80 8.67
N GLN A 55 -14.74 5.12 7.58
CA GLN A 55 -15.70 4.01 7.62
C GLN A 55 -15.14 2.75 8.27
N TYR A 56 -13.80 2.65 8.38
CA TYR A 56 -13.12 1.49 8.98
C TYR A 56 -12.62 1.82 10.39
N GLN A 57 -12.75 0.86 11.31
CA GLN A 57 -12.31 1.00 12.70
C GLN A 57 -11.33 -0.12 13.11
N GLY A 58 -10.47 0.17 14.09
CA GLY A 58 -9.52 -0.79 14.65
C GLY A 58 -8.58 -1.41 13.61
N LYS A 59 -8.37 -2.72 13.69
CA LYS A 59 -7.47 -3.48 12.80
C LYS A 59 -7.85 -3.40 11.32
N ALA A 60 -9.14 -3.27 11.01
CA ALA A 60 -9.60 -3.14 9.63
C ALA A 60 -9.05 -1.88 8.97
N ARG A 61 -9.03 -0.75 9.69
CA ARG A 61 -8.47 0.51 9.20
C ARG A 61 -6.98 0.42 8.92
N GLU A 62 -6.24 -0.29 9.76
CA GLU A 62 -4.81 -0.49 9.58
C GLU A 62 -4.49 -1.32 8.33
N TYR A 63 -5.24 -2.41 8.10
CA TYR A 63 -5.04 -3.25 6.92
C TYR A 63 -5.49 -2.59 5.62
N VAL A 64 -6.59 -1.82 5.64
CA VAL A 64 -7.01 -0.99 4.50
C VAL A 64 -5.97 0.09 4.20
N GLY A 65 -5.46 0.77 5.22
CA GLY A 65 -4.38 1.76 5.09
C GLY A 65 -3.13 1.17 4.44
N LYS A 66 -2.68 0.00 4.90
CA LYS A 66 -1.54 -0.73 4.30
C LYS A 66 -1.77 -1.08 2.82
N GLY A 67 -2.99 -1.49 2.45
CA GLY A 67 -3.33 -1.75 1.04
C GLY A 67 -3.27 -0.50 0.17
N ILE A 68 -3.76 0.64 0.68
CA ILE A 68 -3.69 1.94 0.00
C ILE A 68 -2.22 2.36 -0.19
N GLU A 69 -1.42 2.31 0.87
CA GLU A 69 -0.01 2.66 0.84
C GLU A 69 0.77 1.79 -0.14
N ASN A 70 0.59 0.47 -0.11
CA ASN A 70 1.27 -0.45 -1.03
C ASN A 70 1.02 -0.09 -2.49
N LEU A 71 -0.24 0.17 -2.87
CA LEU A 71 -0.55 0.53 -4.26
C LEU A 71 0.02 1.90 -4.63
N LEU A 72 -0.19 2.92 -3.80
CA LEU A 72 0.29 4.27 -4.11
C LEU A 72 1.82 4.34 -4.17
N LEU A 73 2.52 3.64 -3.26
CA LEU A 73 3.98 3.53 -3.28
C LEU A 73 4.48 2.80 -4.53
N SER A 74 3.78 1.75 -4.99
CA SER A 74 4.14 1.05 -6.22
C SER A 74 4.06 1.95 -7.47
N LEU A 75 3.17 2.95 -7.46
CA LEU A 75 2.97 3.90 -8.55
C LEU A 75 3.96 5.07 -8.56
N ILE A 76 4.60 5.37 -7.42
CA ILE A 76 5.68 6.36 -7.32
C ILE A 76 7.00 5.81 -7.91
N ALA A 77 6.98 4.56 -8.38
CA ALA A 77 8.08 3.78 -8.93
C ALA A 77 9.13 3.45 -7.86
N LEU A 78 9.13 2.18 -7.46
CA LEU A 78 10.35 1.58 -6.94
C LEU A 78 11.37 1.60 -8.07
N PRO A 79 12.49 2.31 -7.92
CA PRO A 79 13.53 2.32 -8.93
C PRO A 79 14.04 0.89 -9.12
N GLU A 80 13.93 0.37 -10.35
CA GLU A 80 14.30 -1.01 -10.68
C GLU A 80 15.80 -1.29 -10.42
N ASN A 81 16.61 -0.24 -10.29
CA ASN A 81 18.03 -0.29 -9.98
C ASN A 81 18.50 1.03 -9.35
N GLU A 82 19.72 1.04 -8.78
CA GLU A 82 20.30 2.25 -8.19
C GLU A 82 20.40 3.45 -9.14
N ALA A 83 20.54 3.21 -10.45
CA ALA A 83 20.62 4.29 -11.43
C ALA A 83 19.28 5.02 -11.56
N ALA A 84 18.17 4.28 -11.58
CA ALA A 84 16.82 4.84 -11.56
C ALA A 84 16.57 5.66 -10.28
N THR A 85 17.08 5.23 -9.11
CA THR A 85 16.99 6.00 -7.86
C THR A 85 17.73 7.32 -7.97
N ARG A 86 18.97 7.31 -8.45
CA ARG A 86 19.81 8.51 -8.57
C ARG A 86 19.22 9.52 -9.56
N ILE A 87 18.67 9.04 -10.67
CA ILE A 87 18.01 9.87 -11.68
C ILE A 87 16.73 10.49 -11.10
N GLY A 88 15.90 9.68 -10.42
CA GLY A 88 14.68 10.16 -9.77
C GLY A 88 14.95 11.25 -8.73
N SER A 89 15.93 11.05 -7.85
CA SER A 89 16.34 12.05 -6.85
C SER A 89 16.83 13.35 -7.51
N LYS A 90 17.66 13.28 -8.56
CA LYS A 90 18.12 14.46 -9.30
C LYS A 90 16.98 15.20 -10.00
N ALA A 91 16.02 14.47 -10.57
CA ALA A 91 14.86 15.06 -11.22
C ALA A 91 13.97 15.81 -10.21
N MET A 92 13.73 15.21 -9.04
CA MET A 92 12.98 15.85 -7.94
C MET A 92 13.69 17.13 -7.45
N GLU A 93 15.01 17.09 -7.29
CA GLU A 93 15.81 18.26 -6.91
C GLU A 93 15.67 19.39 -7.94
N GLY A 94 15.78 19.08 -9.23
CA GLY A 94 15.58 20.05 -10.31
C GLY A 94 14.18 20.66 -10.34
N ILE A 95 13.13 19.84 -10.15
CA ILE A 95 11.75 20.33 -10.07
C ILE A 95 11.58 21.27 -8.89
N ARG A 96 12.09 20.90 -7.71
CA ARG A 96 12.05 21.73 -6.50
C ARG A 96 12.72 23.08 -6.73
N SER A 97 13.94 23.10 -7.26
CA SER A 97 14.65 24.35 -7.57
C SER A 97 13.89 25.21 -8.60
N SER A 98 13.24 24.59 -9.59
CA SER A 98 12.43 25.32 -10.59
C SER A 98 11.19 25.98 -9.99
N ILE A 99 10.58 25.36 -8.97
CA ILE A 99 9.42 25.89 -8.26
C ILE A 99 9.87 27.02 -7.32
N GLU A 100 10.95 26.81 -6.57
CA GLU A 100 11.53 27.84 -5.68
C GLU A 100 11.92 29.09 -6.48
N ALA A 101 12.59 28.94 -7.63
CA ALA A 101 12.95 30.05 -8.50
C ALA A 101 11.73 30.85 -9.00
N ARG A 102 10.62 30.18 -9.33
CA ARG A 102 9.35 30.84 -9.68
C ARG A 102 8.74 31.56 -8.49
N ARG A 103 8.81 30.97 -7.31
CA ARG A 103 8.29 31.54 -6.04
C ARG A 103 9.04 32.82 -5.65
N TYR A 104 10.37 32.84 -5.76
CA TYR A 104 11.18 34.04 -5.52
C TYR A 104 10.90 35.17 -6.52
N ARG A 105 10.58 34.84 -7.78
CA ARG A 105 10.25 35.84 -8.80
C ARG A 105 8.90 36.53 -8.54
N ALA A 106 7.91 35.79 -8.02
CA ALA A 106 6.61 36.33 -7.64
C ALA A 106 6.67 37.28 -6.43
N VAL A 107 7.54 36.99 -5.44
CA VAL A 107 7.69 37.85 -4.25
C VAL A 107 8.35 39.18 -4.60
N ARG A 108 9.31 39.23 -5.54
CA ARG A 108 9.91 40.50 -5.99
C ARG A 108 8.97 41.41 -6.77
N HIS A 109 7.93 40.87 -7.42
CA HIS A 109 6.96 41.68 -8.17
C HIS A 109 5.89 42.33 -7.28
N ASN A 110 5.75 41.92 -6.02
CA ASN A 110 4.79 42.49 -5.07
C ASN A 110 5.39 43.57 -4.14
N TYR A 111 6.66 43.92 -4.34
CA TYR A 111 7.38 44.94 -3.55
C TYR A 111 8.08 46.00 -4.43
N SER A 112 7.64 46.19 -5.68
CA SER A 112 8.03 47.32 -6.53
C SER A 112 6.80 48.08 -7.00
#